data_AF-A0A4P9WJ50-F1
#
_entry.id   AF-A0A4P9WJ50-F1
#
_cell.length_a   1.000
_cell.length_b   1.000
_cell.length_c   1.000
_cell.angle_alpha   90.00
_cell.angle_beta   90.00
_cell.angle_gamma   90.00
#
_symmetry.space_group_name_H-M   'P 1'
#
loop_
_entity.id
_entity.type
_entity.pdbx_description
1 polymer ?
#
loop_
_entity_poly.entity_id
_entity_poly.type
_entity_poly.pdbx_seq_one_letter_code
_entity_poly.pdbx_strand_id
1 'polypeptide(L)'
;PMSAADIWARTTYDLSSSPELVRLMKNNEKIIFDPRDNTYAYKPTHAIRSKEELLELLRQRKEDGLGGMEVKELKESWQHVVTAIEELEKMENIFVWKNKDGAPRSVYYNDLSLNVKMSDEFRKYWHEVKNPPEEDLARELEKAGLKSMEVFSTVEKTKTKSKSKKKMNKRIKLTNTHL
;
A
#
# COMPACT_ATOMS: atom_id res chain seq x y z
N PRO A 1 25.89 -4.12 16.34
CA PRO A 1 25.98 -5.52 16.84
C PRO A 1 26.30 -5.45 18.32
N MET A 2 25.66 -6.26 19.16
CA MET A 2 25.87 -6.31 20.61
C MET A 2 26.15 -7.74 21.04
N SER A 3 27.10 -7.93 21.95
CA SER A 3 27.35 -9.26 22.53
C SER A 3 26.25 -9.61 23.54
N ALA A 4 26.13 -10.89 23.89
CA ALA A 4 25.19 -11.33 24.94
C ALA A 4 25.45 -10.61 26.30
N ALA A 5 26.71 -10.31 26.60
CA ALA A 5 27.10 -9.58 27.81
C ALA A 5 26.64 -8.12 27.78
N ASP A 6 26.75 -7.45 26.62
CA ASP A 6 26.29 -6.05 26.46
C ASP A 6 24.76 -5.94 26.58
N ILE A 7 24.04 -6.94 26.07
CA ILE A 7 22.58 -7.00 26.16
C ILE A 7 22.16 -7.25 27.61
N TRP A 8 22.86 -8.12 28.33
CA TRP A 8 22.64 -8.34 29.76
C TRP A 8 22.87 -7.05 30.56
N ALA A 9 23.96 -6.33 30.29
CA ALA A 9 24.27 -5.07 30.96
C ALA A 9 23.17 -3.99 30.77
N ARG A 10 22.52 -3.95 29.60
CA ARG A 10 21.44 -2.99 29.31
C ARG A 10 20.06 -3.43 29.75
N THR A 11 19.78 -4.74 29.75
CA THR A 11 18.43 -5.28 29.94
C THR A 11 18.24 -5.91 31.32
N THR A 12 19.32 -6.11 32.09
CA THR A 12 19.36 -6.86 33.37
C THR A 12 18.97 -8.34 33.29
N TYR A 13 18.58 -8.81 32.11
CA TYR A 13 18.26 -10.22 31.84
C TYR A 13 19.45 -10.94 31.22
N ASP A 14 19.82 -12.07 31.82
CA ASP A 14 20.85 -12.95 31.30
C ASP A 14 20.29 -13.83 30.19
N LEU A 15 20.78 -13.63 28.96
CA LEU A 15 20.41 -14.46 27.81
C LEU A 15 20.99 -15.88 27.89
N SER A 16 22.06 -16.10 28.65
CA SER A 16 22.68 -17.42 28.80
C SER A 16 21.95 -18.33 29.79
N SER A 17 21.18 -17.74 30.71
CA SER A 17 20.35 -18.46 31.70
C SER A 17 19.20 -19.27 31.09
N SER A 18 18.67 -18.88 29.92
CA SER A 18 17.52 -19.55 29.30
C SER A 18 17.83 -20.02 27.87
N PRO A 19 18.01 -21.33 27.64
CA PRO A 19 18.25 -21.86 26.30
C PRO A 19 17.05 -21.65 25.37
N GLU A 20 15.82 -21.56 25.91
CA GLU A 20 14.62 -21.23 25.14
C GLU A 20 14.67 -19.79 24.59
N LEU A 21 15.17 -18.82 25.37
CA LEU A 21 15.30 -17.44 24.94
C LEU A 21 16.33 -17.30 23.81
N VAL A 22 17.46 -18.01 23.89
CA VAL A 22 18.46 -18.06 22.82
C VAL A 22 17.86 -18.64 21.55
N ARG A 23 17.05 -19.71 21.65
CA ARG A 23 16.36 -20.29 20.49
C ARG A 23 15.38 -19.29 19.87
N LEU A 24 14.62 -18.58 20.70
CA LEU A 24 13.66 -17.56 20.26
C LEU A 24 14.36 -16.39 19.56
N MET A 25 15.48 -15.92 20.09
CA MET A 25 16.30 -14.85 19.50
C MET A 25 16.89 -15.27 18.15
N LYS A 26 17.41 -16.50 18.04
CA LYS A 26 17.95 -17.05 16.78
C LYS A 26 16.86 -17.27 15.72
N ASN A 27 15.62 -17.53 16.14
CA ASN A 27 14.49 -17.74 15.24
C ASN A 27 13.76 -16.43 14.87
N ASN A 28 14.15 -15.29 15.45
CA ASN A 28 13.47 -14.02 15.19
C ASN A 28 13.96 -13.39 13.88
N GLU A 29 13.04 -13.14 12.95
CA GLU A 29 13.33 -12.54 11.65
C GLU A 29 13.90 -11.12 11.73
N LYS A 30 13.71 -10.42 12.86
CA LYS A 30 14.25 -9.08 13.12
C LYS A 30 15.63 -9.09 13.78
N ILE A 31 16.24 -10.26 14.01
CA ILE A 31 17.54 -10.39 14.67
C ILE A 31 18.49 -11.18 13.78
N ILE A 32 19.65 -10.59 13.48
CA ILE A 32 20.78 -11.28 12.86
C ILE A 32 21.70 -11.76 13.98
N PHE A 33 21.90 -13.07 14.04
CA PHE A 33 22.86 -13.70 14.95
C PHE A 33 24.11 -14.08 14.17
N ASP A 34 25.28 -13.57 14.56
CA ASP A 34 26.56 -14.01 14.01
C ASP A 34 27.15 -15.12 14.90
N PRO A 35 27.27 -16.37 14.41
CA PRO A 35 27.80 -17.48 15.20
C PRO A 35 29.32 -17.40 15.45
N ARG A 36 30.06 -16.56 14.72
CA ARG A 36 31.52 -16.44 14.89
C ARG A 36 31.87 -15.58 16.09
N ASP A 37 31.21 -14.44 16.18
CA ASP A 37 31.46 -13.45 17.24
C ASP A 37 30.42 -13.53 18.38
N ASN A 38 29.42 -14.42 18.25
CA ASN A 38 28.31 -14.57 19.19
C ASN A 38 27.60 -13.24 19.48
N THR A 39 27.42 -12.43 18.43
CA THR A 39 26.78 -11.10 18.50
C THR A 39 25.40 -11.11 17.87
N TYR A 40 24.54 -10.24 18.41
CA TYR A 40 23.19 -10.01 17.92
C TYR A 40 23.11 -8.61 17.33
N ALA A 41 22.56 -8.50 16.12
CA ALA A 41 22.28 -7.24 15.47
C ALA A 41 20.80 -7.15 15.12
N TYR A 42 20.23 -5.96 15.20
CA TYR A 42 18.89 -5.72 14.67
C TYR A 42 18.93 -5.83 13.14
N LYS A 43 17.97 -6.55 12.56
CA LYS A 43 17.72 -6.60 11.12
C LYS A 43 16.61 -5.61 10.79
N PRO A 44 16.93 -4.45 10.21
CA PRO A 44 15.91 -3.53 9.73
C PRO A 44 15.07 -4.22 8.65
N THR A 45 13.77 -3.89 8.60
CA THR A 45 12.88 -4.37 7.53
C THR A 45 13.43 -4.01 6.15
N HIS A 46 14.07 -2.85 6.03
CA HIS A 46 14.78 -2.42 4.82
C HIS A 46 16.18 -1.91 5.19
N ALA A 47 17.23 -2.45 4.56
CA ALA A 47 18.62 -2.08 4.88
C ALA A 47 19.06 -0.76 4.22
N ILE A 48 18.22 0.28 4.27
CA ILE A 48 18.46 1.56 3.62
C ILE A 48 19.29 2.46 4.54
N ARG A 49 20.39 3.00 4.02
CA ARG A 49 21.26 3.97 4.69
C ARG A 49 21.57 5.19 3.85
N SER A 50 21.27 5.16 2.55
CA SER A 50 21.50 6.27 1.63
C SER A 50 20.24 6.67 0.84
N LYS A 51 20.29 7.88 0.25
CA LYS A 51 19.24 8.42 -0.64
C LYS A 51 19.11 7.58 -1.91
N GLU A 52 20.23 7.10 -2.43
CA GLU A 52 20.31 6.26 -3.63
C GLU A 52 19.68 4.89 -3.39
N GLU A 53 19.96 4.28 -2.24
CA GLU A 53 19.34 3.00 -1.84
C GLU A 53 17.83 3.15 -1.65
N LEU A 54 17.35 4.29 -1.15
CA LEU A 54 15.92 4.58 -1.05
C LEU A 54 15.27 4.65 -2.44
N LEU A 55 15.91 5.35 -3.40
CA LEU A 55 15.39 5.44 -4.77
C LEU A 55 15.37 4.07 -5.46
N GLU A 56 16.43 3.29 -5.31
CA GLU A 56 16.52 1.94 -5.89
C GLU A 56 15.43 1.03 -5.34
N LEU A 57 15.21 1.05 -4.02
CA LEU A 57 14.15 0.28 -3.39
C LEU A 57 12.75 0.69 -3.88
N LEU A 58 12.51 1.99 -4.04
CA LEU A 58 11.23 2.50 -4.55
C LEU A 58 11.03 2.13 -6.03
N ARG A 59 12.11 2.13 -6.83
CA ARG A 59 12.09 1.67 -8.22
C ARG A 59 11.75 0.18 -8.31
N GLN A 60 12.45 -0.65 -7.53
CA GLN A 60 12.20 -2.09 -7.48
C GLN A 60 10.74 -2.39 -7.08
N ARG A 61 10.21 -1.70 -6.06
CA ARG A 61 8.81 -1.85 -5.66
C ARG A 61 7.80 -1.46 -6.75
N LYS A 62 8.12 -0.44 -7.56
CA LYS A 62 7.30 -0.04 -8.71
C LYS A 62 7.28 -1.14 -9.76
N GLU A 63 8.45 -1.72 -10.07
CA GLU A 63 8.58 -2.83 -11.03
C GLU A 63 7.85 -4.09 -10.56
N ASP A 64 7.94 -4.40 -9.26
CA ASP A 64 7.24 -5.52 -8.61
C ASP A 64 5.72 -5.28 -8.46
N GLY A 65 5.23 -4.06 -8.76
CA GLY A 65 3.81 -3.70 -8.60
C GLY A 65 3.34 -3.59 -7.14
N LEU A 66 4.26 -3.56 -6.18
CA LEU A 66 3.97 -3.46 -4.74
C LEU A 66 3.60 -2.03 -4.30
N GLY A 67 3.78 -1.04 -5.17
CA GLY A 67 3.40 0.35 -4.94
C GLY A 67 4.35 1.10 -4.00
N GLY A 68 3.82 2.08 -3.25
CA GLY A 68 4.60 2.97 -2.39
C GLY A 68 4.87 2.41 -1.00
N MET A 69 5.81 3.02 -0.28
CA MET A 69 6.24 2.62 1.06
C MET A 69 5.77 3.57 2.15
N GLU A 70 5.44 3.05 3.32
CA GLU A 70 5.04 3.89 4.44
C GLU A 70 6.27 4.49 5.15
N VAL A 71 6.21 5.78 5.45
CA VAL A 71 7.36 6.51 6.03
C VAL A 71 7.68 6.04 7.44
N LYS A 72 6.72 5.42 8.14
CA LYS A 72 6.95 4.83 9.48
C LYS A 72 7.95 3.68 9.41
N GLU A 73 7.84 2.79 8.43
CA GLU A 73 8.74 1.65 8.23
C GLU A 73 10.15 2.13 7.82
N LEU A 74 10.18 3.17 6.98
CA LEU A 74 11.42 3.83 6.59
C LEU A 74 12.12 4.50 7.77
N LYS A 75 11.37 5.14 8.67
CA LYS A 75 11.92 5.81 9.86
C LYS A 75 12.48 4.83 10.90
N GLU A 76 11.92 3.63 10.98
CA GLU A 76 12.46 2.53 11.79
C GLU A 76 13.81 2.04 11.27
N SER A 77 13.99 2.09 9.95
CA SER A 77 15.22 1.63 9.27
C SER A 77 16.31 2.71 9.23
N TRP A 78 15.93 3.97 9.00
CA TRP A 78 16.85 5.09 8.84
C TRP A 78 16.33 6.37 9.50
N GLN A 79 17.07 6.88 10.49
CA GLN A 79 16.64 8.05 11.28
C GLN A 79 16.58 9.35 10.47
N HIS A 80 17.44 9.50 9.46
CA HIS A 80 17.53 10.70 8.61
C HIS A 80 16.65 10.64 7.36
N VAL A 81 15.73 9.66 7.28
CA VAL A 81 14.94 9.44 6.08
C VAL A 81 14.00 10.60 5.75
N VAL A 82 13.51 11.34 6.75
CA VAL A 82 12.60 12.47 6.52
C VAL A 82 13.30 13.58 5.74
N THR A 83 14.51 13.95 6.15
CA THR A 83 15.32 14.96 5.44
C THR A 83 15.67 14.50 4.02
N ALA A 84 16.00 13.22 3.86
CA ALA A 84 16.25 12.65 2.55
C ALA A 84 15.02 12.65 1.64
N ILE A 85 13.82 12.36 2.19
CA ILE A 85 12.56 12.43 1.47
C ILE A 85 12.28 13.88 1.02
N GLU A 86 12.48 14.87 1.89
CA GLU A 86 12.28 16.28 1.53
C GLU A 86 13.22 16.75 0.41
N GLU A 87 14.48 16.32 0.45
CA GLU A 87 15.44 16.62 -0.63
C GLU A 87 15.05 15.94 -1.95
N LEU A 88 14.65 14.67 -1.90
CA LEU A 88 14.23 13.92 -3.09
C LEU A 88 12.89 14.44 -3.65
N GLU A 89 11.99 14.92 -2.81
CA GLU A 89 10.74 15.60 -3.20
C GLU A 89 11.06 16.91 -3.93
N LYS A 90 12.03 17.69 -3.44
CA LYS A 90 12.47 18.92 -4.12
C LYS A 90 13.09 18.67 -5.49
N MET A 91 13.73 17.52 -5.68
CA MET A 91 14.26 17.08 -6.98
C MET A 91 13.20 16.43 -7.88
N GLU A 92 11.95 16.31 -7.42
CA GLU A 92 10.86 15.59 -8.09
C GLU A 92 11.15 14.10 -8.37
N ASN A 93 12.12 13.50 -7.70
CA ASN A 93 12.49 12.09 -7.90
C ASN A 93 11.50 11.11 -7.22
N ILE A 94 10.71 11.61 -6.26
CA ILE A 94 9.72 10.83 -5.52
C ILE A 94 8.42 11.61 -5.38
N PHE A 95 7.30 10.87 -5.30
CA PHE A 95 6.03 11.43 -4.86
C PHE A 95 5.81 11.16 -3.38
N VAL A 96 5.44 12.19 -2.64
CA VAL A 96 5.17 12.09 -1.21
C VAL A 96 3.68 12.31 -0.97
N TRP A 97 3.00 11.28 -0.46
CA TRP A 97 1.65 11.43 0.05
C TRP A 97 1.71 11.92 1.50
N LYS A 98 1.22 13.14 1.74
CA LYS A 98 1.21 13.78 3.07
C LYS A 98 -0.15 13.61 3.76
N ASN A 99 -0.14 13.54 5.09
CA ASN A 99 -1.34 13.59 5.91
C ASN A 99 -1.86 15.03 6.04
N LYS A 100 -3.07 15.19 6.63
CA LYS A 100 -3.65 16.51 6.92
C LYS A 100 -2.73 17.37 7.79
N ASP A 101 -1.93 16.74 8.66
CA ASP A 101 -0.95 17.40 9.52
C ASP A 101 0.36 17.78 8.79
N GLY A 102 0.45 17.56 7.48
CA GLY A 102 1.64 17.83 6.66
C GLY A 102 2.73 16.75 6.76
N ALA A 103 2.63 15.83 7.72
CA ALA A 103 3.59 14.74 7.88
C ALA A 103 3.56 13.78 6.68
N PRO A 104 4.73 13.36 6.16
CA PRO A 104 4.79 12.41 5.05
C PRO A 104 4.29 11.03 5.54
N ARG A 105 3.28 10.49 4.85
CA ARG A 105 2.65 9.20 5.16
C ARG A 105 3.26 8.10 4.33
N SER A 106 3.29 8.28 3.02
CA SER A 106 3.78 7.27 2.06
C SER A 106 4.60 7.92 0.96
N VAL A 107 5.58 7.18 0.45
CA VAL A 107 6.48 7.63 -0.62
C VAL A 107 6.42 6.67 -1.81
N TYR A 108 6.50 7.22 -3.01
CA TYR A 108 6.44 6.49 -4.27
C TYR A 108 7.58 6.95 -5.18
N TYR A 109 8.08 6.06 -6.02
CA TYR A 109 9.04 6.43 -7.05
C TYR A 109 8.37 7.34 -8.10
N ASN A 110 9.02 8.44 -8.47
CA ASN A 110 8.63 9.23 -9.64
C ASN A 110 9.55 8.91 -10.82
N ASP A 111 8.92 8.58 -11.95
CA ASP A 111 9.63 8.39 -13.21
C ASP A 111 9.69 9.72 -13.97
N LEU A 112 10.83 10.40 -13.87
CA LEU A 112 11.05 11.69 -14.52
C LEU A 112 10.85 11.66 -16.04
N SER A 113 10.99 10.49 -16.68
CA SER A 113 10.74 10.34 -18.13
C SER A 113 9.27 10.56 -18.51
N LEU A 114 8.36 10.38 -17.55
CA LEU A 114 6.92 10.55 -17.72
C LEU A 114 6.45 11.95 -17.29
N ASN A 115 7.34 12.78 -16.74
CA ASN A 115 6.99 14.14 -16.32
C ASN A 115 6.83 15.05 -17.54
N VAL A 116 5.58 15.37 -17.87
CA VAL A 116 5.24 16.35 -18.90
C VAL A 116 5.04 17.72 -18.24
N LYS A 117 5.88 18.69 -18.58
CA LYS A 117 5.68 20.09 -18.16
C LYS A 117 4.56 20.69 -19.00
N MET A 118 3.57 21.26 -18.32
CA MET A 118 2.39 21.88 -18.92
C MET A 118 2.25 23.29 -18.37
N SER A 119 1.78 24.23 -19.19
CA SER A 119 1.58 25.61 -18.75
C SER A 119 0.45 25.71 -17.73
N ASP A 120 0.58 26.62 -16.76
CA ASP A 120 -0.45 26.84 -15.75
C ASP A 120 -1.79 27.29 -16.37
N GLU A 121 -1.74 28.01 -17.49
CA GLU A 121 -2.93 28.41 -18.25
C GLU A 121 -3.67 27.20 -18.83
N PHE A 122 -2.94 26.25 -19.43
CA PHE A 122 -3.56 25.03 -19.95
C PHE A 122 -4.13 24.17 -18.82
N ARG A 123 -3.43 24.09 -17.67
CA ARG A 123 -3.94 23.36 -16.51
C ARG A 123 -5.25 23.95 -16.00
N LYS A 124 -5.38 25.29 -15.95
CA LYS A 124 -6.63 25.97 -15.58
C LYS A 124 -7.75 25.65 -16.57
N TYR A 125 -7.46 25.79 -17.86
CA TYR A 125 -8.43 25.50 -18.92
C TYR A 125 -8.92 24.03 -18.84
N TRP A 126 -8.00 23.09 -18.64
CA TRP A 126 -8.31 21.67 -18.49
C TRP A 126 -9.28 21.39 -17.32
N HIS A 127 -9.10 22.08 -16.19
CA HIS A 127 -9.99 21.93 -15.03
C HIS A 127 -11.32 22.68 -15.16
N GLU A 128 -11.37 23.71 -16.01
CA GLU A 128 -12.59 24.49 -16.28
C GLU A 128 -13.55 23.74 -17.21
N VAL A 129 -13.02 22.94 -18.14
CA VAL A 129 -13.80 22.09 -19.03
C VAL A 129 -14.59 21.07 -18.21
N LYS A 130 -15.91 21.26 -18.13
CA LYS A 130 -16.83 20.32 -17.49
C LYS A 130 -17.14 19.20 -18.45
N ASN A 131 -16.93 17.96 -18.02
CA ASN A 131 -17.42 16.82 -18.77
C ASN A 131 -18.96 16.79 -18.75
N PRO A 132 -19.63 16.63 -19.91
CA PRO A 132 -21.07 16.45 -19.96
C PRO A 132 -21.48 15.13 -19.26
N PRO A 133 -22.74 15.01 -18.81
CA PRO A 133 -23.27 13.76 -18.28
C PRO A 133 -23.20 12.64 -19.33
N GLU A 134 -23.10 11.39 -18.88
CA GLU A 134 -22.84 10.22 -19.74
C GLU A 134 -23.84 10.05 -20.90
N GLU A 135 -25.11 10.43 -20.69
CA GLU A 135 -26.16 10.39 -21.71
C GLU A 135 -25.93 11.39 -22.86
N ASP A 136 -25.40 12.56 -22.56
CA ASP A 136 -25.13 13.61 -23.55
C ASP A 136 -23.71 13.51 -24.13
N LEU A 137 -22.77 12.89 -23.41
CA LEU A 137 -21.39 12.70 -23.85
C LEU A 137 -21.33 11.92 -25.18
N ALA A 138 -22.13 10.87 -25.35
CA ALA A 138 -22.16 10.10 -26.60
C ALA A 138 -22.63 10.96 -27.79
N ARG A 139 -23.66 11.79 -27.59
CA ARG A 139 -24.20 12.68 -28.63
C ARG A 139 -23.23 13.82 -28.94
N GLU A 140 -22.53 14.35 -27.94
CA GLU A 140 -21.52 15.39 -28.13
C GLU A 140 -20.25 14.89 -28.81
N LEU A 141 -19.80 13.67 -28.48
CA LEU A 141 -18.69 13.01 -29.17
C LEU A 141 -19.02 12.76 -30.65
N GLU A 142 -20.24 12.27 -30.93
CA GLU A 142 -20.71 12.07 -32.31
C GLU A 142 -20.78 13.39 -33.09
N LYS A 143 -21.29 14.47 -32.47
CA LYS A 143 -21.27 15.82 -33.05
C LYS A 143 -19.85 16.33 -33.31
N ALA A 144 -18.90 15.99 -32.44
CA ALA A 144 -17.48 16.33 -32.61
C ALA A 144 -16.76 15.43 -33.63
N GLY A 145 -17.44 14.48 -34.26
CA GLY A 145 -16.87 13.54 -35.22
C GLY A 145 -15.99 12.45 -34.59
N LEU A 146 -16.00 12.34 -33.26
CA LEU A 146 -15.33 11.28 -32.51
C LEU A 146 -16.33 10.13 -32.37
N LYS A 147 -16.02 8.97 -32.96
CA LYS A 147 -16.86 7.78 -32.76
C LYS A 147 -16.81 7.40 -31.29
N SER A 148 -17.94 7.56 -30.57
CA SER A 148 -18.16 6.93 -29.29
C SER A 148 -17.97 5.42 -29.46
N MET A 149 -16.92 4.86 -28.87
CA MET A 149 -16.65 3.44 -28.93
C MET A 149 -17.88 2.69 -28.37
N GLU A 150 -18.61 1.97 -29.23
CA GLU A 150 -19.83 1.20 -28.92
C GLU A 150 -19.57 -0.01 -27.99
N VAL A 151 -18.63 0.07 -27.04
CA VAL A 151 -18.06 -1.11 -26.36
C VAL A 151 -18.51 -1.24 -24.89
N PHE A 152 -19.32 -0.33 -24.35
CA PHE A 152 -19.79 -0.44 -22.94
C PHE A 152 -21.31 -0.46 -22.75
N SER A 153 -22.08 -0.86 -23.76
CA SER A 153 -23.51 -1.17 -23.60
C SER A 153 -23.81 -2.66 -23.58
N THR A 154 -22.90 -3.49 -23.03
CA THR A 154 -23.27 -4.81 -22.48
C THR A 154 -23.19 -4.77 -20.97
N VAL A 155 -24.10 -3.99 -20.36
CA VAL A 155 -24.59 -4.33 -19.02
C VAL A 155 -25.30 -5.67 -19.19
N GLU A 156 -24.56 -6.78 -19.11
CA GLU A 156 -25.13 -8.07 -18.83
C GLU A 156 -25.82 -7.93 -17.48
N LYS A 157 -27.13 -7.67 -17.53
CA LYS A 157 -28.05 -7.89 -16.42
C LYS A 157 -27.98 -9.38 -16.13
N THR A 158 -27.00 -9.80 -15.35
CA THR A 158 -26.96 -11.11 -14.73
C THR A 158 -28.21 -11.20 -13.89
N LYS A 159 -29.24 -11.82 -14.46
CA LYS A 159 -30.45 -12.21 -13.75
C LYS A 159 -29.98 -13.18 -12.67
N THR A 160 -29.69 -12.64 -11.48
CA THR A 160 -29.52 -13.43 -10.27
C THR A 160 -30.86 -14.14 -10.06
N LYS A 161 -30.92 -15.40 -10.50
CA LYS A 161 -32.01 -16.31 -10.18
C LYS A 161 -32.03 -16.43 -8.66
N SER A 162 -32.89 -15.65 -8.02
CA SER A 162 -33.22 -15.80 -6.62
C SER A 162 -33.74 -17.23 -6.45
N LYS A 163 -32.94 -18.07 -5.77
CA LYS A 163 -33.35 -19.42 -5.38
C LYS A 163 -34.58 -19.27 -4.49
N SER A 164 -35.76 -19.52 -5.05
CA SER A 164 -36.99 -19.57 -4.27
C SER A 164 -36.83 -20.61 -3.15
N LYS A 165 -36.95 -20.18 -1.90
CA LYS A 165 -37.01 -21.08 -0.74
C LYS A 165 -38.30 -21.89 -0.88
N LYS A 166 -38.17 -23.20 -1.19
CA LYS A 166 -39.26 -24.16 -1.16
C LYS A 166 -39.95 -24.10 0.21
N LYS A 167 -41.19 -23.57 0.26
CA LYS A 167 -42.06 -23.68 1.43
C LYS A 167 -42.49 -25.14 1.54
N MET A 168 -42.05 -25.79 2.62
CA MET A 168 -42.44 -27.16 2.95
C MET A 168 -43.91 -27.16 3.37
N ASN A 169 -44.78 -27.70 2.52
CA ASN A 169 -46.20 -27.89 2.82
C ASN A 169 -46.36 -28.93 3.95
N LYS A 170 -46.45 -28.48 5.20
CA LYS A 170 -46.92 -29.33 6.30
C LYS A 170 -48.42 -29.53 6.15
N ARG A 171 -48.82 -30.72 5.67
CA ARG A 171 -50.19 -31.25 5.76
C ARG A 171 -50.53 -31.43 7.24
N ILE A 172 -51.37 -30.56 7.79
CA ILE A 172 -52.01 -30.79 9.09
C ILE A 172 -53.44 -31.25 8.79
N LYS A 173 -53.74 -32.51 9.13
CA LYS A 173 -55.11 -33.03 9.17
C LYS A 173 -55.70 -32.58 10.49
N LEU A 174 -56.59 -31.59 10.46
CA LEU A 174 -57.44 -31.29 11.61
C LEU A 174 -58.70 -32.17 11.46
N THR A 175 -58.83 -33.16 12.33
CA THR A 175 -60.05 -33.95 12.49
C THR A 175 -60.80 -33.44 13.71
N ASN A 176 -62.07 -33.08 13.50
CA ASN A 176 -63.13 -32.72 14.45
C ASN A 176 -63.04 -31.35 15.14
N THR A 177 -64.00 -30.49 14.78
CA THR A 177 -64.46 -29.33 15.55
C THR A 177 -65.97 -29.49 15.76
N HIS A 178 -66.43 -29.71 16.99
CA HIS A 178 -67.75 -29.28 17.48
C HIS A 178 -67.87 -29.42 19.02
N LEU A 179 -68.48 -28.38 19.62
CA LEU A 179 -68.70 -28.04 21.05
C LEU A 179 -67.47 -27.55 21.84
#